data_AF-A0A9E3AFN0-F1
#
_entry.id   AF-A0A9E3AFN0-F1
#
_cell.length_a   1.000
_cell.length_b   1.000
_cell.length_c   1.000
_cell.angle_alpha   90.00
_cell.angle_beta   90.00
_cell.angle_gamma   90.00
#
_symmetry.space_group_name_H-M   'P 1'
#
loop_
_entity.id
_entity.type
_entity.pdbx_description
1 polymer ?
#
loop_
_entity_poly.entity_id
_entity_poly.type
_entity_poly.pdbx_seq_one_letter_code
_entity_poly.pdbx_strand_id
1 'polypeptide(L)' 'MQRTSDLIEQLTTLHKQQVGTLSPASSEDPRPLATREIDEYFHRSERIIELERELSLALEEERRKTV' A
#
# COMPACT_ATOMS: atom_id res chain seq x y z
N MET A 1 20.66 1.70 2.18
CA MET A 1 19.93 0.44 1.93
C MET A 1 18.84 0.16 2.95
N GLN A 2 19.00 0.47 4.25
CA GLN A 2 17.92 0.26 5.24
C GLN A 2 16.59 0.93 4.84
N ARG A 3 16.64 2.20 4.43
CA ARG A 3 15.45 2.97 4.01
C ARG A 3 14.70 2.35 2.83
N THR A 4 15.40 1.83 1.82
CA THR A 4 14.76 1.21 0.64
C THR A 4 14.15 -0.15 1.01
N SER A 5 14.80 -0.92 1.87
CA SER A 5 14.25 -2.17 2.43
C SER A 5 12.96 -1.93 3.21
N ASP A 6 12.94 -0.91 4.09
CA ASP A 6 11.76 -0.58 4.90
C ASP A 6 10.56 -0.15 4.03
N LEU A 7 10.81 0.56 2.92
CA LEU A 7 9.76 0.96 1.97
C LEU A 7 9.19 -0.23 1.20
N ILE A 8 10.05 -1.19 0.82
CA ILE A 8 9.63 -2.41 0.12
C ILE A 8 8.76 -3.30 1.03
N GLU A 9 9.12 -3.43 2.31
CA GLU A 9 8.34 -4.22 3.28
C GLU A 9 6.95 -3.60 3.52
N GLN A 10 6.87 -2.27 3.65
CA GLN A 10 5.61 -1.55 3.79
C GLN A 10 4.72 -1.71 2.55
N LEU A 11 5.28 -1.53 1.34
CA LEU A 11 4.55 -1.76 0.09
C LEU A 11 4.03 -3.20 -0.03
N THR A 12 4.86 -4.18 0.32
CA THR A 12 4.48 -5.59 0.27
C THR A 12 3.32 -5.89 1.22
N THR A 13 3.34 -5.30 2.42
CA THR A 13 2.28 -5.48 3.42
C THR A 13 0.96 -4.86 2.97
N LEU A 14 0.99 -3.61 2.48
CA LEU A 14 -0.20 -2.91 2.02
C LEU A 14 -0.83 -3.58 0.79
N HIS A 15 0.00 -4.03 -0.17
CA HIS A 15 -0.50 -4.79 -1.33
C HIS A 15 -1.18 -6.09 -0.91
N LYS A 16 -0.60 -6.84 0.04
CA LYS A 16 -1.23 -8.07 0.55
C LYS A 16 -2.57 -7.78 1.23
N GLN A 17 -2.65 -6.70 2.01
CA GLN A 17 -3.89 -6.28 2.65
C GLN A 17 -4.97 -5.88 1.65
N GLN A 18 -4.60 -5.25 0.53
CA GLN A 18 -5.53 -4.85 -0.53
C GLN A 18 -6.04 -6.06 -1.35
N VAL A 19 -5.20 -7.07 -1.57
CA VAL A 19 -5.61 -8.32 -2.24
C VAL A 19 -6.47 -9.20 -1.33
N GLY A 20 -6.21 -9.20 -0.01
CA GLY A 20 -6.93 -10.01 0.98
C GLY A 20 -8.33 -9.51 1.36
N THR A 21 -8.69 -8.27 1.03
CA THR A 21 -10.03 -7.70 1.33
C THR A 21 -11.11 -8.08 0.31
N LEU A 22 -10.78 -8.81 -0.76
CA LEU A 22 -11.75 -9.31 -1.76
C LEU A 22 -12.31 -10.69 -1.42
N SER A 23 -12.49 -11.05 -0.15
CA SER A 23 -13.30 -12.21 0.22
C SER A 23 -14.80 -11.88 0.02
N PRO A 24 -15.59 -12.78 -0.58
CA PRO A 24 -17.00 -12.52 -0.82
C PRO A 24 -17.70 -12.35 0.53
N ALA A 25 -18.40 -11.21 0.67
CA ALA A 25 -19.15 -10.84 1.85
C ALA A 25 -19.94 -12.03 2.42
N SER A 26 -19.60 -12.47 3.64
CA SER A 26 -20.42 -13.42 4.36
C SER A 26 -21.64 -12.69 4.91
N SER A 27 -22.76 -12.80 4.20
CA SER A 27 -24.16 -12.83 4.65
C SER A 27 -24.63 -11.96 5.84
N GLU A 28 -24.09 -10.75 6.05
CA GLU A 28 -24.68 -9.76 6.97
C GLU A 28 -24.82 -8.37 6.31
N ASP A 29 -25.86 -7.63 6.71
CA ASP A 29 -26.50 -6.51 6.02
C ASP A 29 -25.52 -5.50 5.34
N PRO A 30 -25.56 -5.32 4.00
CA PRO A 30 -24.43 -4.77 3.23
C PRO A 30 -24.31 -3.24 3.19
N ARG A 31 -25.15 -2.47 3.90
CA ARG A 31 -25.37 -1.04 3.59
C ARG A 31 -24.58 0.03 4.39
N PRO A 32 -23.95 -0.27 5.55
CA PRO A 32 -22.95 0.64 6.16
C PRO A 32 -21.50 0.14 6.06
N LEU A 33 -21.28 -1.18 5.89
CA LEU A 33 -19.94 -1.79 5.81
C LEU A 33 -19.24 -1.49 4.47
N ALA A 34 -19.99 -1.51 3.37
CA ALA A 34 -19.45 -1.30 2.04
C ALA A 34 -18.77 0.07 1.88
N THR A 35 -19.31 1.15 2.46
CA THR A 35 -18.70 2.49 2.37
C THR A 35 -17.36 2.55 3.11
N ARG A 36 -17.28 1.96 4.31
CA ARG A 36 -16.04 1.95 5.10
C ARG A 36 -14.94 1.12 4.44
N GLU A 37 -15.29 -0.04 3.89
CA GLU A 37 -14.33 -0.88 3.18
C GLU A 37 -13.80 -0.21 1.90
N ILE A 38 -14.65 0.55 1.21
CA ILE A 38 -14.26 1.36 0.04
C ILE A 38 -13.32 2.50 0.46
N ASP A 39 -13.62 3.24 1.53
CA ASP A 39 -12.76 4.31 2.02
C ASP A 39 -11.40 3.78 2.48
N GLU A 40 -11.38 2.65 3.19
CA GLU A 40 -10.14 1.97 3.61
C GLU A 40 -9.33 1.42 2.43
N TYR A 41 -9.98 1.00 1.35
CA TYR A 41 -9.32 0.59 0.10
C TYR A 41 -8.71 1.81 -0.61
N PHE A 42 -9.43 2.93 -0.67
CA PHE A 42 -8.96 4.17 -1.29
C PHE A 42 -7.75 4.73 -0.54
N HIS A 43 -7.84 4.86 0.78
CA HIS A 43 -6.72 5.32 1.60
C HIS A 43 -5.48 4.42 1.50
N ARG A 44 -5.67 3.10 1.44
CA ARG A 44 -4.55 2.17 1.20
C ARG A 44 -3.92 2.38 -0.18
N SER A 45 -4.74 2.61 -1.20
CA SER A 45 -4.25 2.87 -2.57
C SER A 45 -3.46 4.18 -2.65
N GLU A 46 -3.95 5.26 -2.02
CA GLU A 46 -3.19 6.52 -1.92
C GLU A 46 -1.85 6.31 -1.23
N ARG A 47 -1.84 5.58 -0.10
CA ARG A 47 -0.61 5.31 0.65
C ARG A 47 0.40 4.49 -0.13
N ILE A 48 -0.05 3.52 -0.94
CA ILE A 48 0.80 2.73 -1.83
C ILE A 48 1.48 3.64 -2.85
N ILE A 49 0.74 4.53 -3.51
CA ILE A 49 1.27 5.46 -4.51
C ILE A 49 2.35 6.38 -3.90
N GLU A 50 2.13 6.88 -2.69
CA GLU A 50 3.14 7.68 -1.96
C GLU A 50 4.42 6.89 -1.72
N LEU A 51 4.31 5.67 -1.19
CA LEU A 51 5.45 4.82 -0.88
C LEU A 51 6.23 4.41 -2.14
N GLU A 52 5.56 4.18 -3.27
CA GLU A 52 6.22 3.91 -4.56
C GLU A 52 7.04 5.12 -5.05
N ARG A 53 6.52 6.34 -4.85
CA ARG A 53 7.26 7.58 -5.15
C ARG A 53 8.46 7.73 -4.22
N GLU A 54 8.27 7.53 -2.92
CA GLU A 54 9.36 7.58 -1.94
C GLU A 54 10.46 6.57 -2.26
N LEU A 55 10.09 5.34 -2.64
CA LEU A 55 11.03 4.30 -3.03
C LEU A 55 11.81 4.69 -4.28
N SER A 56 11.14 5.22 -5.30
CA SER A 56 11.80 5.70 -6.52
C SER A 56 12.82 6.82 -6.21
N LEU A 57 12.44 7.77 -5.36
CA LEU A 57 13.34 8.85 -4.93
C LEU A 57 14.53 8.32 -4.13
N ALA A 58 14.30 7.37 -3.22
CA ALA A 58 15.35 6.77 -2.41
C ALA A 58 16.35 5.97 -3.27
N LEU A 59 15.86 5.20 -4.24
CA LEU A 59 16.71 4.46 -5.20
C LEU A 59 17.54 5.42 -6.07
N GLU A 60 16.95 6.52 -6.53
CA GLU A 60 17.66 7.53 -7.32
C GLU A 60 18.71 8.29 -6.49
N GLU A 61 18.44 8.51 -5.20
CA GLU A 61 19.43 9.06 -4.26
C GLU A 61 20.60 8.10 -4.02
N GLU A 62 20.33 6.80 -3.85
CA GLU A 62 21.38 5.78 -3.71
C GLU A 62 22.22 5.66 -4.99
N ARG A 63 21.58 5.66 -6.16
CA ARG A 63 22.26 5.66 -7.46
C ARG A 63 23.25 6.82 -7.57
N ARG A 64 22.81 8.05 -7.24
CA ARG A 64 23.65 9.26 -7.30
C ARG A 64 24.82 9.25 -6.33
N LYS A 65 24.71 8.55 -5.19
CA LYS A 65 25.80 8.42 -4.20
C LYS A 65 26.84 7.37 -4.55
N THR A 66 26.52 6.48 -5.49
CA THR A 66 27.38 5.35 -5.90
C THR A 66 28.19 5.68 -7.17
N VAL A 67 28.04 6.89 -7.72
CA VAL A 67 28.80 7.44 -8.85
C VAL A 67 29.74 8.52 -8.33
#